data_AF-A0A0J6VYK5-F1
#
_entry.id   AF-A0A0J6VYK5-F1
#
_cell.length_a   1.000
_cell.length_b   1.000
_cell.length_c   1.000
_cell.angle_alpha   90.00
_cell.angle_beta   90.00
_cell.angle_gamma   90.00
#
_symmetry.space_group_name_H-M   'P 1'
#
loop_
_entity.id
_entity.type
_entity.pdbx_description
1 polymer ?
#
loop_
_entity_poly.entity_id
_entity_poly.type
_entity_poly.pdbx_seq_one_letter_code
_entity_poly.pdbx_strand_id
1 'polypeptide(L)'
;MRIDFASGTRVDVDVAAITRTNLHAHPNALEIVYVLRGTLKTRVSSETFDLDAGDYAVLNRADPHILEGSADNVTALVHIDLDACREIDPFAGAMMFACESFDLPRYRRQEALLRGMLLDIVDTRGTPGADGTVTELIRMLCGGYSLADYYQRDRPLTAAQRERFLTLMAYIQSHVDSRELLDDVARAHHYSKSYVSHFLKDTAALSFTSAANATRVMHAERLLLTTDDSMRDISAGCGFSDVKYFTRCFVDWFAQTPAEYRTANRAAVQRDNDIAPVPDDVTADLIRQHRRRVASPSDAPRLSITPILLKNVGSGADLFAKVTSFKHTRSETPDGPPARRTERRPHLLPLRIGPAELDNGALLGSLESFVDAGVSPCLVVEYAGRESTATLVDALAQQLRDVGAGAQIWLAYRGAHARAAVDDLVTQVFARHGVDVQPVLMG
;
A
#
# COMPACT_ATOMS: atom_id res chain seq x y z
N MET A 1 -5.45 -3.99 19.30
CA MET A 1 -6.25 -3.09 20.14
C MET A 1 -7.62 -2.92 19.51
N ARG A 2 -8.69 -3.35 20.20
CA ARG A 2 -10.04 -3.15 19.68
C ARG A 2 -10.43 -1.68 19.91
N ILE A 3 -11.06 -1.05 18.92
CA ILE A 3 -11.65 0.28 19.09
C ILE A 3 -13.07 0.12 19.60
N ASP A 4 -13.43 0.88 20.62
CA ASP A 4 -14.77 0.91 21.18
C ASP A 4 -15.51 2.13 20.66
N PHE A 5 -16.36 1.90 19.65
CA PHE A 5 -17.19 2.93 19.06
C PHE A 5 -18.38 3.27 19.96
N ALA A 6 -18.71 4.55 20.06
CA ALA A 6 -19.89 5.00 20.79
C ALA A 6 -21.17 4.44 20.14
N SER A 7 -22.19 4.18 20.96
CA SER A 7 -23.47 3.64 20.47
C SER A 7 -24.07 4.57 19.42
N GLY A 8 -24.34 4.05 18.23
CA GLY A 8 -24.95 4.80 17.13
C GLY A 8 -23.97 5.65 16.31
N THR A 9 -22.65 5.50 16.52
CA THR A 9 -21.63 6.09 15.64
C THR A 9 -20.83 4.98 14.95
N ARG A 10 -20.35 5.25 13.74
CA ARG A 10 -19.45 4.37 12.98
C ARG A 10 -18.01 4.85 12.96
N VAL A 11 -17.73 5.94 13.67
CA VAL A 11 -16.44 6.61 13.69
C VAL A 11 -16.06 6.99 15.11
N ASP A 12 -14.77 6.86 15.39
CA ASP A 12 -14.11 7.38 16.58
C ASP A 12 -12.93 8.23 16.13
N VAL A 13 -12.76 9.41 16.73
CA VAL A 13 -11.73 10.36 16.30
C VAL A 13 -11.01 10.92 17.52
N ASP A 14 -9.69 10.79 17.51
CA ASP A 14 -8.80 11.41 18.49
C ASP A 14 -7.83 12.37 17.81
N VAL A 15 -7.37 13.39 18.54
CA VAL A 15 -6.31 14.30 18.09
C VAL A 15 -5.27 14.41 19.19
N ALA A 16 -4.06 13.97 18.87
CA ALA A 16 -3.03 13.76 19.87
C ALA A 16 -1.64 14.19 19.39
N ALA A 17 -0.78 14.49 20.38
CA ALA A 17 0.66 14.59 20.19
C ALA A 17 1.25 13.20 20.45
N ILE A 18 1.72 12.56 19.38
CA ILE A 18 2.17 11.16 19.41
C ILE A 18 3.69 11.15 19.53
N THR A 19 4.22 10.84 20.71
CA THR A 19 5.67 10.60 20.82
C THR A 19 5.99 9.22 20.26
N ARG A 20 5.23 8.21 20.67
CA ARG A 20 5.30 6.84 20.14
C ARG A 20 4.05 6.03 20.48
N THR A 21 3.70 5.08 19.63
CA THR A 21 2.77 3.99 19.97
C THR A 21 3.49 2.67 20.18
N ASN A 22 2.89 1.68 20.82
CA ASN A 22 3.33 0.30 20.75
C ASN A 22 3.05 -0.30 19.37
N LEU A 23 3.62 -1.47 19.07
CA LEU A 23 3.24 -2.23 17.88
C LEU A 23 1.87 -2.86 18.10
N HIS A 24 0.87 -2.38 17.38
CA HIS A 24 -0.50 -2.83 17.54
C HIS A 24 -1.24 -2.87 16.20
N ALA A 25 -2.44 -3.44 16.21
CA ALA A 25 -3.32 -3.49 15.05
C ALA A 25 -4.76 -3.34 15.51
N HIS A 26 -5.64 -2.84 14.65
CA HIS A 26 -7.07 -2.70 14.94
C HIS A 26 -7.88 -3.78 14.21
N PRO A 27 -8.35 -4.84 14.92
CA PRO A 27 -9.04 -5.96 14.28
C PRO A 27 -10.48 -5.63 13.85
N ASN A 28 -11.01 -4.47 14.23
CA ASN A 28 -12.39 -4.06 13.97
C ASN A 28 -12.52 -2.66 13.37
N ALA A 29 -11.40 -2.01 13.01
CA ALA A 29 -11.44 -0.65 12.50
C ALA A 29 -10.48 -0.49 11.31
N LEU A 30 -10.87 0.34 10.36
CA LEU A 30 -9.94 1.05 9.50
C LEU A 30 -9.38 2.23 10.29
N GLU A 31 -8.09 2.51 10.19
CA GLU A 31 -7.50 3.71 10.79
C GLU A 31 -6.98 4.63 9.70
N ILE A 32 -7.22 5.93 9.86
CA ILE A 32 -6.65 6.97 9.00
C ILE A 32 -5.87 7.92 9.90
N VAL A 33 -4.56 7.98 9.66
CA VAL A 33 -3.69 8.96 10.31
C VAL A 33 -3.62 10.21 9.45
N TYR A 34 -3.81 11.39 10.05
CA TYR A 34 -3.67 12.69 9.37
C TYR A 34 -2.75 13.58 10.20
N VAL A 35 -1.59 13.95 9.65
CA VAL A 35 -0.64 14.83 10.34
C VAL A 35 -1.07 16.29 10.20
N LEU A 36 -1.51 16.90 11.30
CA LEU A 36 -1.92 18.31 11.35
C LEU A 36 -0.73 19.26 11.58
N ARG A 37 0.30 18.81 12.29
CA ARG A 37 1.55 19.56 12.52
C ARG A 37 2.71 18.58 12.72
N GLY A 38 3.94 19.01 12.42
CA GLY A 38 5.14 18.22 12.60
C GLY A 38 5.27 17.10 11.57
N THR A 39 5.94 16.02 11.96
CA THR A 39 6.12 14.81 11.15
C THR A 39 5.73 13.56 11.93
N LEU A 40 5.36 12.50 11.20
CA LEU A 40 4.99 11.21 11.77
C LEU A 40 5.68 10.09 10.98
N LYS A 41 6.65 9.43 11.60
CA LYS A 41 7.24 8.20 11.09
C LYS A 41 6.29 7.05 11.39
N THR A 42 5.82 6.41 10.33
CA THR A 42 4.83 5.34 10.38
C THR A 42 5.48 4.06 9.89
N ARG A 43 5.41 3.00 10.69
CA ARG A 43 5.80 1.65 10.28
C ARG A 43 4.55 0.79 10.21
N VAL A 44 4.24 0.21 9.06
CA VAL A 44 3.15 -0.76 8.87
C VAL A 44 3.77 -2.06 8.40
N SER A 45 3.53 -3.15 9.13
CA SER A 45 4.15 -4.45 8.86
C SER A 45 5.69 -4.30 8.77
N SER A 46 6.30 -4.65 7.62
CA SER A 46 7.74 -4.46 7.34
C SER A 46 8.12 -3.10 6.74
N GLU A 47 7.16 -2.23 6.41
CA GLU A 47 7.43 -0.97 5.69
C GLU A 47 7.43 0.21 6.62
N THR A 48 8.31 1.19 6.34
CA THR A 48 8.39 2.43 7.09
C THR A 48 8.39 3.62 6.15
N PHE A 49 7.65 4.66 6.51
CA PHE A 49 7.53 5.91 5.75
C PHE A 49 7.23 7.08 6.67
N ASP A 50 7.52 8.28 6.18
CA ASP A 50 7.29 9.51 6.93
C ASP A 50 6.12 10.28 6.32
N LEU A 51 5.25 10.81 7.19
CA LEU A 51 4.17 11.72 6.85
C LEU A 51 4.51 13.12 7.36
N ASP A 52 4.32 14.13 6.53
CA ASP A 52 4.49 15.53 6.91
C ASP A 52 3.14 16.21 7.15
N ALA A 53 3.15 17.39 7.79
CA ALA A 53 1.93 18.15 8.00
C ALA A 53 1.11 18.37 6.70
N GLY A 54 -0.11 17.82 6.68
CA GLY A 54 -1.04 17.81 5.55
C GLY A 54 -1.15 16.44 4.88
N ASP A 55 -0.26 15.50 5.18
CA ASP A 55 -0.35 14.12 4.70
C ASP A 55 -1.31 13.29 5.54
N TYR A 56 -1.96 12.35 4.87
CA TYR A 56 -2.76 11.31 5.49
C TYR A 56 -2.47 9.95 4.86
N ALA A 57 -2.65 8.88 5.63
CA ALA A 57 -2.53 7.52 5.14
C ALA A 57 -3.60 6.64 5.77
N VAL A 58 -4.17 5.75 4.97
CA VAL A 58 -5.07 4.69 5.43
C VAL A 58 -4.24 3.49 5.88
N LEU A 59 -4.44 3.06 7.13
CA LEU A 59 -3.89 1.85 7.71
C LEU A 59 -5.01 0.80 7.72
N ASN A 60 -4.81 -0.31 7.01
CA ASN A 60 -5.88 -1.29 6.83
C ASN A 60 -6.22 -2.04 8.12
N ARG A 61 -7.46 -2.55 8.18
CA ARG A 61 -7.93 -3.39 9.28
C ARG A 61 -6.94 -4.52 9.53
N ALA A 62 -6.55 -4.64 10.79
CA ALA A 62 -5.64 -5.66 11.29
C ALA A 62 -4.19 -5.58 10.77
N ASP A 63 -3.78 -4.52 10.09
CA ASP A 63 -2.37 -4.29 9.77
C ASP A 63 -1.61 -3.83 11.02
N PRO A 64 -0.58 -4.58 11.46
CA PRO A 64 0.25 -4.16 12.59
C PRO A 64 1.05 -2.92 12.24
N HIS A 65 1.05 -1.91 13.11
CA HIS A 65 1.76 -0.67 12.86
C HIS A 65 2.28 0.02 14.13
N ILE A 66 3.21 0.95 13.91
CA ILE A 66 3.83 1.84 14.89
C ILE A 66 3.81 3.27 14.34
N LEU A 67 3.53 4.24 15.22
CA LEU A 67 3.61 5.65 14.93
C LEU A 67 4.66 6.29 15.86
N GLU A 68 5.55 7.12 15.31
CA GLU A 68 6.60 7.86 16.04
C GLU A 68 6.65 9.29 15.51
N GLY A 69 6.22 10.26 16.32
CA GLY A 69 6.08 11.65 15.88
C GLY A 69 7.25 12.56 16.29
N SER A 70 7.39 13.68 15.59
CA SER A 70 8.29 14.77 16.00
C SER A 70 7.84 15.40 17.32
N ALA A 71 8.74 16.12 18.01
CA ALA A 71 8.43 16.73 19.31
C ALA A 71 7.24 17.72 19.28
N ASP A 72 6.96 18.31 18.13
CA ASP A 72 5.88 19.28 17.92
C ASP A 72 4.65 18.68 17.20
N ASN A 73 4.63 17.36 16.95
CA ASN A 73 3.59 16.76 16.14
C ASN A 73 2.18 16.92 16.73
N VAL A 74 1.21 17.04 15.84
CA VAL A 74 -0.22 16.92 16.16
C VAL A 74 -0.82 16.07 15.06
N THR A 75 -1.42 14.96 15.42
CA THR A 75 -1.95 13.96 14.49
C THR A 75 -3.40 13.64 14.85
N ALA A 76 -4.29 13.66 13.86
CA ALA A 76 -5.63 13.12 14.01
C ALA A 76 -5.63 11.63 13.67
N LEU A 77 -6.25 10.82 14.53
CA LEU A 77 -6.47 9.39 14.37
C LEU A 77 -7.96 9.17 14.14
N VAL A 78 -8.34 8.79 12.93
CA VAL A 78 -9.74 8.53 12.56
C VAL A 78 -9.93 7.04 12.41
N HIS A 79 -10.68 6.44 13.34
CA HIS A 79 -11.06 5.04 13.29
C HIS A 79 -12.46 4.90 12.73
N ILE A 80 -12.66 3.98 11.78
CA ILE A 80 -13.97 3.71 11.18
C ILE A 80 -14.33 2.24 11.35
N ASP A 81 -15.53 1.98 11.89
CA ASP A 81 -16.10 0.64 11.98
C ASP A 81 -16.54 0.17 10.59
N LEU A 82 -15.72 -0.66 9.95
CA LEU A 82 -16.01 -1.21 8.64
C LEU A 82 -17.19 -2.19 8.65
N ASP A 83 -17.47 -2.83 9.78
CA ASP A 83 -18.61 -3.75 9.89
C ASP A 83 -19.93 -2.96 9.96
N ALA A 84 -19.91 -1.77 10.57
CA ALA A 84 -21.00 -0.78 10.53
C ALA A 84 -21.13 -0.03 9.19
N CYS A 85 -20.31 -0.35 8.19
CA CYS A 85 -20.37 0.25 6.85
C CYS A 85 -20.84 -0.73 5.76
N ARG A 86 -21.28 -1.94 6.15
CA ARG A 86 -21.74 -2.98 5.21
C ARG A 86 -23.00 -2.59 4.44
N GLU A 87 -23.81 -1.67 4.96
CA GLU A 87 -24.96 -1.11 4.25
C GLU A 87 -24.55 -0.11 3.16
N ILE A 88 -23.33 0.43 3.23
CA ILE A 88 -22.76 1.31 2.20
C ILE A 88 -22.16 0.46 1.08
N ASP A 89 -21.32 -0.52 1.46
CA ASP A 89 -20.80 -1.54 0.58
C ASP A 89 -20.70 -2.88 1.34
N PRO A 90 -21.34 -3.96 0.87
CA PRO A 90 -21.37 -5.24 1.59
C PRO A 90 -19.98 -5.86 1.79
N PHE A 91 -18.98 -5.43 1.02
CA PHE A 91 -17.60 -5.89 1.11
C PHE A 91 -16.68 -4.97 1.92
N ALA A 92 -17.16 -3.85 2.47
CA ALA A 92 -16.32 -2.86 3.16
C ALA A 92 -15.35 -3.47 4.18
N GLY A 93 -15.81 -4.45 4.97
CA GLY A 93 -14.99 -5.14 5.97
C GLY A 93 -13.94 -6.11 5.43
N ALA A 94 -14.00 -6.50 4.16
CA ALA A 94 -13.06 -7.40 3.48
C ALA A 94 -12.10 -6.66 2.53
N MET A 95 -12.34 -5.38 2.28
CA MET A 95 -11.54 -4.56 1.37
C MET A 95 -10.24 -4.11 2.03
N MET A 96 -9.17 -4.16 1.24
CA MET A 96 -7.93 -3.44 1.52
C MET A 96 -7.93 -2.17 0.66
N PHE A 97 -7.61 -1.05 1.29
CA PHE A 97 -7.56 0.27 0.67
C PHE A 97 -6.10 0.70 0.44
N ALA A 98 -5.86 1.32 -0.70
CA ALA A 98 -4.63 1.99 -1.09
C ALA A 98 -4.90 3.49 -1.21
N CYS A 99 -4.72 4.21 -0.10
CA CYS A 99 -5.12 5.60 0.00
C CYS A 99 -4.17 6.39 0.91
N GLU A 100 -3.09 6.88 0.33
CA GLU A 100 -2.19 7.86 0.89
C GLU A 100 -2.31 9.19 0.15
N SER A 101 -2.24 10.31 0.87
CA SER A 101 -2.42 11.66 0.32
C SER A 101 -1.57 11.95 -0.91
N PHE A 102 -0.39 11.33 -1.01
CA PHE A 102 0.60 11.59 -2.05
C PHE A 102 0.55 10.64 -3.24
N ASP A 103 -0.42 9.72 -3.30
CA ASP A 103 -0.48 8.67 -4.33
C ASP A 103 -1.80 8.64 -5.13
N LEU A 104 -2.63 7.59 -5.02
CA LEU A 104 -3.84 7.39 -5.81
C LEU A 104 -4.83 8.57 -5.72
N PRO A 105 -5.02 9.23 -4.55
CA PRO A 105 -5.74 10.50 -4.46
C PRO A 105 -5.23 11.60 -5.38
N ARG A 106 -3.92 11.77 -5.51
CA ARG A 106 -3.32 12.76 -6.42
C ARG A 106 -3.46 12.35 -7.88
N TYR A 107 -3.23 11.07 -8.19
CA TYR A 107 -3.44 10.54 -9.55
C TYR A 107 -4.87 10.79 -10.03
N ARG A 108 -5.87 10.55 -9.16
CA ARG A 108 -7.29 10.80 -9.45
C ARG A 108 -7.72 12.26 -9.30
N ARG A 109 -6.84 13.16 -8.84
CA ARG A 109 -7.14 14.58 -8.54
C ARG A 109 -8.26 14.75 -7.50
N GLN A 110 -8.34 13.81 -6.56
CA GLN A 110 -9.33 13.75 -5.49
C GLN A 110 -8.70 14.02 -4.10
N GLU A 111 -7.39 14.25 -4.03
CA GLU A 111 -6.67 14.59 -2.78
C GLU A 111 -7.34 15.73 -2.00
N ALA A 112 -7.67 16.85 -2.65
CA ALA A 112 -8.27 18.01 -1.99
C ALA A 112 -9.66 17.68 -1.40
N LEU A 113 -10.45 16.88 -2.11
CA LEU A 113 -11.76 16.42 -1.66
C LEU A 113 -11.63 15.52 -0.43
N LEU A 114 -10.76 14.51 -0.50
CA LEU A 114 -10.48 13.61 0.63
C LEU A 114 -9.93 14.37 1.84
N ARG A 115 -9.00 15.32 1.64
CA ARG A 115 -8.51 16.19 2.72
C ARG A 115 -9.65 16.98 3.36
N GLY A 116 -10.54 17.57 2.55
CA GLY A 116 -11.70 18.30 3.05
C GLY A 116 -12.60 17.42 3.92
N MET A 117 -12.96 16.23 3.43
CA MET A 117 -13.81 15.28 4.15
C MET A 117 -13.18 14.82 5.47
N LEU A 118 -11.87 14.50 5.46
CA LEU A 118 -11.16 14.12 6.68
C LEU A 118 -11.13 15.27 7.69
N LEU A 119 -10.85 16.50 7.25
CA LEU A 119 -10.89 17.67 8.13
C LEU A 119 -12.29 17.91 8.69
N ASP A 120 -13.34 17.71 7.91
CA ASP A 120 -14.73 17.83 8.37
C ASP A 120 -15.08 16.75 9.40
N ILE A 121 -14.61 15.51 9.21
CA ILE A 121 -14.77 14.42 10.20
C ILE A 121 -14.07 14.79 11.52
N VAL A 122 -12.85 15.33 11.46
CA VAL A 122 -12.09 15.73 12.65
C VAL A 122 -12.74 16.94 13.36
N ASP A 123 -13.26 17.90 12.59
CA ASP A 123 -13.93 19.10 13.11
C ASP A 123 -15.28 18.77 13.76
N THR A 124 -15.97 17.74 13.26
CA THR A 124 -17.29 17.28 13.74
C THR A 124 -17.21 16.09 14.71
N ARG A 125 -16.01 15.75 15.20
CA ARG A 125 -15.79 14.63 16.14
C ARG A 125 -16.75 14.69 17.32
N GLY A 126 -17.30 13.55 17.71
CA GLY A 126 -18.27 13.44 18.80
C GLY A 126 -19.67 14.00 18.48
N THR A 127 -19.95 14.38 17.23
CA THR A 127 -21.28 14.85 16.80
C THR A 127 -21.89 13.93 15.73
N PRO A 128 -23.23 13.88 15.59
CA PRO A 128 -23.89 13.11 14.52
C PRO A 128 -23.53 13.57 13.10
N GLY A 129 -22.97 14.77 12.94
CA GLY A 129 -22.57 15.30 11.63
C GLY A 129 -21.41 14.52 10.98
N ALA A 130 -20.56 13.87 11.79
CA ALA A 130 -19.43 13.09 11.29
C ALA A 130 -19.90 11.86 10.49
N ASP A 131 -20.98 11.20 10.90
CA ASP A 131 -21.48 9.96 10.29
C ASP A 131 -21.88 10.14 8.82
N GLY A 132 -22.44 11.29 8.45
CA GLY A 132 -22.77 11.63 7.07
C GLY A 132 -21.53 11.75 6.18
N THR A 133 -20.52 12.48 6.65
CA THR A 133 -19.24 12.63 5.93
C THR A 133 -18.47 11.31 5.86
N VAL A 134 -18.50 10.50 6.91
CA VAL A 134 -17.92 9.15 6.92
C VAL A 134 -18.60 8.25 5.90
N THR A 135 -19.92 8.36 5.75
CA THR A 135 -20.66 7.60 4.74
C THR A 135 -20.17 7.91 3.32
N GLU A 136 -19.99 9.19 3.00
CA GLU A 136 -19.43 9.60 1.71
C GLU A 136 -17.98 9.17 1.55
N LEU A 137 -17.16 9.27 2.61
CA LEU A 137 -15.76 8.86 2.59
C LEU A 137 -15.63 7.38 2.27
N ILE A 138 -16.40 6.54 2.96
CA ILE A 138 -16.39 5.09 2.75
C ILE A 138 -16.91 4.73 1.36
N ARG A 139 -17.95 5.39 0.85
CA ARG A 139 -18.42 5.18 -0.52
C ARG A 139 -17.32 5.48 -1.53
N MET A 140 -16.57 6.56 -1.31
CA MET A 140 -15.45 6.94 -2.17
C MET A 140 -14.31 5.92 -2.08
N LEU A 141 -13.91 5.54 -0.87
CA LEU A 141 -12.86 4.54 -0.65
C LEU A 141 -13.21 3.20 -1.30
N CYS A 142 -14.45 2.71 -1.10
CA CYS A 142 -14.92 1.46 -1.69
C CYS A 142 -15.05 1.53 -3.22
N GLY A 143 -15.37 2.70 -3.77
CA GLY A 143 -15.60 2.89 -5.20
C GLY A 143 -14.37 3.19 -6.05
N GLY A 144 -13.20 3.46 -5.44
CA GLY A 144 -12.04 3.86 -6.23
C GLY A 144 -10.67 3.78 -5.56
N TYR A 145 -10.60 3.32 -4.31
CA TYR A 145 -9.34 3.22 -3.55
C TYR A 145 -9.09 1.82 -3.01
N SER A 146 -9.78 0.81 -3.55
CA SER A 146 -9.44 -0.57 -3.21
C SER A 146 -8.09 -0.95 -3.81
N LEU A 147 -7.50 -2.01 -3.28
CA LEU A 147 -6.29 -2.58 -3.86
C LEU A 147 -6.48 -3.00 -5.34
N ALA A 148 -7.67 -3.49 -5.69
CA ALA A 148 -8.00 -3.80 -7.07
C ALA A 148 -8.00 -2.54 -7.94
N ASP A 149 -8.57 -1.43 -7.45
CA ASP A 149 -8.56 -0.14 -8.16
C ASP A 149 -7.15 0.42 -8.34
N TYR A 150 -6.24 0.12 -7.40
CA TYR A 150 -4.83 0.48 -7.54
C TYR A 150 -4.18 -0.27 -8.72
N TYR A 151 -4.30 -1.60 -8.76
CA TYR A 151 -3.71 -2.42 -9.82
C TYR A 151 -4.41 -2.28 -11.18
N GLN A 152 -5.70 -1.89 -11.18
CA GLN A 152 -6.53 -1.76 -12.38
C GLN A 152 -6.89 -0.30 -12.69
N ARG A 153 -6.09 0.66 -12.21
CA ARG A 153 -6.37 2.10 -12.36
C ARG A 153 -6.57 2.55 -13.81
N ASP A 154 -5.90 1.91 -14.76
CA ASP A 154 -5.98 2.23 -16.19
C ASP A 154 -7.13 1.45 -16.89
N ARG A 155 -7.68 0.43 -16.23
CA ARG A 155 -8.81 -0.38 -16.72
C ARG A 155 -9.72 -0.79 -15.56
N PRO A 156 -10.60 0.11 -15.09
CA PRO A 156 -11.49 -0.16 -13.96
C PRO A 156 -12.30 -1.45 -14.17
N LEU A 157 -12.50 -2.20 -13.09
CA LEU A 157 -13.32 -3.40 -13.12
C LEU A 157 -14.78 -3.04 -13.36
N THR A 158 -15.48 -3.87 -14.14
CA THR A 158 -16.95 -3.80 -14.18
C THR A 158 -17.52 -4.15 -12.81
N ALA A 159 -18.73 -3.69 -12.49
CA ALA A 159 -19.39 -3.99 -11.22
C ALA A 159 -19.43 -5.51 -10.92
N ALA A 160 -19.75 -6.33 -11.93
CA ALA A 160 -19.78 -7.79 -11.80
C ALA A 160 -18.40 -8.42 -11.58
N GLN A 161 -17.33 -7.85 -12.15
CA GLN A 161 -15.96 -8.31 -11.89
C GLN A 161 -15.52 -7.91 -10.47
N ARG A 162 -15.80 -6.67 -10.06
CA ARG A 162 -15.50 -6.19 -8.71
C ARG A 162 -16.18 -7.05 -7.65
N GLU A 163 -17.48 -7.28 -7.78
CA GLU A 163 -18.25 -8.12 -6.85
C GLU A 163 -17.67 -9.54 -6.77
N ARG A 164 -17.36 -10.16 -7.92
CA ARG A 164 -16.76 -11.49 -7.97
C ARG A 164 -15.38 -11.51 -7.31
N PHE A 165 -14.55 -10.51 -7.56
CA PHE A 165 -13.22 -10.39 -6.95
C PHE A 165 -13.31 -10.27 -5.43
N LEU A 166 -14.13 -9.35 -4.93
CA LEU A 166 -14.30 -9.13 -3.49
C LEU A 166 -14.93 -10.35 -2.80
N THR A 167 -15.85 -11.04 -3.49
CA THR A 167 -16.40 -12.32 -3.00
C THR A 167 -15.32 -13.37 -2.82
N LEU A 168 -14.45 -13.57 -3.82
CA LEU A 168 -13.36 -14.53 -3.73
C LEU A 168 -12.34 -14.13 -2.66
N MET A 169 -11.99 -12.84 -2.55
CA MET A 169 -11.05 -12.35 -1.52
C MET A 169 -11.63 -12.49 -0.11
N ALA A 170 -12.91 -12.20 0.10
CA ALA A 170 -13.59 -12.41 1.37
C ALA A 170 -13.63 -13.90 1.76
N TYR A 171 -13.83 -14.79 0.78
CA TYR A 171 -13.76 -16.24 1.01
C TYR A 171 -12.35 -16.66 1.44
N ILE A 172 -11.31 -16.20 0.73
CA ILE A 172 -9.90 -16.48 1.07
C ILE A 172 -9.57 -16.00 2.50
N GLN A 173 -10.01 -14.80 2.88
CA GLN A 173 -9.78 -14.25 4.22
C GLN A 173 -10.47 -15.04 5.32
N SER A 174 -11.71 -15.49 5.10
CA SER A 174 -12.51 -16.22 6.10
C SER A 174 -12.15 -17.70 6.24
N HIS A 175 -11.42 -18.28 5.27
CA HIS A 175 -11.03 -19.69 5.23
C HIS A 175 -9.51 -19.85 5.09
N VAL A 176 -8.74 -18.90 5.62
CA VAL A 176 -7.27 -18.83 5.50
C VAL A 176 -6.56 -20.09 6.06
N ASP A 177 -7.22 -20.78 6.99
CA ASP A 177 -6.81 -22.01 7.66
C ASP A 177 -7.04 -23.29 6.82
N SER A 178 -7.85 -23.23 5.75
CA SER A 178 -8.06 -24.37 4.87
C SER A 178 -6.78 -24.69 4.08
N ARG A 179 -6.41 -25.97 4.03
CA ARG A 179 -5.29 -26.48 3.22
C ARG A 179 -5.63 -26.53 1.73
N GLU A 180 -6.87 -26.86 1.40
CA GLU A 180 -7.38 -27.04 0.03
C GLU A 180 -8.21 -25.82 -0.42
N LEU A 181 -7.76 -24.62 -0.04
CA LEU A 181 -8.52 -23.38 -0.20
C LEU A 181 -9.00 -23.10 -1.64
N LEU A 182 -8.22 -23.50 -2.65
CA LEU A 182 -8.61 -23.36 -4.06
C LEU A 182 -9.77 -24.30 -4.44
N ASP A 183 -9.76 -25.54 -3.93
CA ASP A 183 -10.84 -26.50 -4.12
C ASP A 183 -12.11 -26.02 -3.43
N ASP A 184 -11.96 -25.50 -2.22
CA ASP A 184 -13.07 -25.07 -1.39
C ASP A 184 -13.77 -23.84 -1.99
N VAL A 185 -13.01 -22.81 -2.38
CA VAL A 185 -13.59 -21.62 -3.03
C VAL A 185 -14.22 -21.96 -4.38
N ALA A 186 -13.60 -22.85 -5.17
CA ALA A 186 -14.15 -23.28 -6.45
C ALA A 186 -15.48 -23.99 -6.26
N ARG A 187 -15.55 -24.90 -5.28
CA ARG A 187 -16.77 -25.65 -4.94
C ARG A 187 -17.86 -24.75 -4.37
N ALA A 188 -17.52 -23.86 -3.45
CA ALA A 188 -18.46 -22.95 -2.79
C ALA A 188 -19.14 -21.98 -3.77
N HIS A 189 -18.43 -21.58 -4.83
CA HIS A 189 -18.94 -20.66 -5.85
C HIS A 189 -19.31 -21.34 -7.18
N HIS A 190 -19.34 -22.67 -7.22
CA HIS A 190 -19.64 -23.46 -8.43
C HIS A 190 -18.76 -23.09 -9.64
N TYR A 191 -17.48 -22.82 -9.39
CA TYR A 191 -16.46 -22.53 -10.38
C TYR A 191 -15.51 -23.70 -10.58
N SER A 192 -14.80 -23.71 -11.71
CA SER A 192 -13.61 -24.55 -11.86
C SER A 192 -12.40 -23.87 -11.19
N LYS A 193 -11.44 -24.65 -10.69
CA LYS A 193 -10.17 -24.12 -10.15
C LYS A 193 -9.42 -23.25 -11.16
N SER A 194 -9.46 -23.67 -12.43
CA SER A 194 -8.85 -22.95 -13.55
C SER A 194 -9.50 -21.59 -13.72
N TYR A 195 -10.84 -21.52 -13.67
CA TYR A 195 -11.57 -20.26 -13.74
C TYR A 195 -11.18 -19.31 -12.62
N VAL A 196 -11.16 -19.77 -11.35
CA VAL A 196 -10.76 -18.93 -10.20
C VAL A 196 -9.34 -18.38 -10.37
N SER A 197 -8.41 -19.25 -10.75
CA SER A 197 -7.00 -18.88 -10.96
C SER A 197 -6.83 -17.84 -12.06
N HIS A 198 -7.45 -18.05 -13.22
CA HIS A 198 -7.40 -17.10 -14.34
C HIS A 198 -8.07 -15.78 -13.98
N PHE A 199 -9.22 -15.82 -13.33
CA PHE A 199 -9.95 -14.62 -12.96
C PHE A 199 -9.17 -13.72 -11.98
N LEU A 200 -8.57 -14.28 -10.93
CA LEU A 200 -7.72 -13.50 -10.02
C LEU A 200 -6.47 -12.96 -10.73
N LYS A 201 -5.85 -13.78 -11.58
CA LYS A 201 -4.69 -13.36 -12.37
C LYS A 201 -5.03 -12.17 -13.25
N ASP A 202 -6.15 -12.20 -13.96
CA ASP A 202 -6.58 -11.12 -14.85
C ASP A 202 -7.02 -9.87 -14.08
N THR A 203 -7.64 -10.05 -12.92
CA THR A 203 -8.26 -8.97 -12.14
C THR A 203 -7.28 -8.25 -11.21
N ALA A 204 -6.30 -8.94 -10.63
CA ALA A 204 -5.39 -8.32 -9.66
C ALA A 204 -3.91 -8.43 -10.06
N ALA A 205 -3.58 -9.14 -11.15
CA ALA A 205 -2.20 -9.50 -11.51
C ALA A 205 -1.54 -10.44 -10.47
N LEU A 206 -2.37 -11.17 -9.74
CA LEU A 206 -1.99 -12.04 -8.64
C LEU A 206 -2.43 -13.47 -8.93
N SER A 207 -1.55 -14.45 -8.71
CA SER A 207 -1.97 -15.84 -8.72
C SER A 207 -2.85 -16.14 -7.50
N PHE A 208 -3.74 -17.12 -7.59
CA PHE A 208 -4.53 -17.56 -6.43
C PHE A 208 -3.62 -17.95 -5.25
N THR A 209 -2.57 -18.73 -5.53
CA THR A 209 -1.60 -19.16 -4.52
C THR A 209 -0.90 -17.97 -3.85
N SER A 210 -0.53 -16.95 -4.63
CA SER A 210 0.09 -15.73 -4.11
C SER A 210 -0.87 -14.97 -3.19
N ALA A 211 -2.13 -14.80 -3.60
CA ALA A 211 -3.14 -14.12 -2.81
C ALA A 211 -3.43 -14.88 -1.49
N ALA A 212 -3.61 -16.20 -1.57
CA ALA A 212 -3.80 -17.05 -0.40
C ALA A 212 -2.61 -16.99 0.56
N ASN A 213 -1.38 -17.14 0.05
CA ASN A 213 -0.18 -17.11 0.88
C ASN A 213 0.04 -15.73 1.51
N ALA A 214 -0.21 -14.64 0.80
CA ALA A 214 -0.16 -13.28 1.35
C ALA A 214 -1.13 -13.15 2.54
N THR A 215 -2.39 -13.58 2.37
CA THR A 215 -3.39 -13.56 3.45
C THR A 215 -2.95 -14.44 4.63
N ARG A 216 -2.36 -15.61 4.37
CA ARG A 216 -1.83 -16.51 5.41
C ARG A 216 -0.65 -15.91 6.18
N VAL A 217 0.34 -15.31 5.51
CA VAL A 217 1.49 -14.72 6.22
C VAL A 217 1.11 -13.47 6.99
N MET A 218 0.18 -12.65 6.47
CA MET A 218 -0.40 -11.51 7.22
C MET A 218 -1.22 -11.98 8.43
N HIS A 219 -1.86 -13.14 8.36
CA HIS A 219 -2.51 -13.75 9.52
C HIS A 219 -1.48 -14.28 10.53
N ALA A 220 -0.43 -14.95 10.05
CA ALA A 220 0.65 -15.44 10.89
C ALA A 220 1.39 -14.32 11.61
N GLU A 221 1.64 -13.17 10.95
CA GLU A 221 2.24 -11.98 11.56
C GLU A 221 1.47 -11.58 12.82
N ARG A 222 0.14 -11.50 12.73
CA ARG A 222 -0.71 -11.17 13.88
C ARG A 222 -0.55 -12.17 15.02
N LEU A 223 -0.64 -13.47 14.72
CA LEU A 223 -0.47 -14.52 15.73
C LEU A 223 0.93 -14.47 16.37
N LEU A 224 1.98 -14.19 15.58
CA LEU A 224 3.35 -14.05 16.08
C LEU A 224 3.51 -12.88 17.06
N LEU A 225 2.75 -11.80 16.85
CA LEU A 225 2.82 -10.59 17.65
C LEU A 225 1.92 -10.62 18.89
N THR A 226 0.81 -11.38 18.85
CA THR A 226 -0.22 -11.34 19.91
C THR A 226 -0.32 -12.61 20.74
N THR A 227 0.34 -13.70 20.35
CA THR A 227 0.29 -14.98 21.04
C THR A 227 1.70 -15.54 21.30
N ASP A 228 1.80 -16.49 22.22
CA ASP A 228 3.01 -17.29 22.44
C ASP A 228 2.92 -18.67 21.74
N ASP A 229 2.01 -18.84 20.78
CA ASP A 229 1.78 -20.10 20.06
C ASP A 229 3.07 -20.64 19.42
N SER A 230 3.19 -21.97 19.31
CA SER A 230 4.37 -22.55 18.67
C SER A 230 4.37 -22.28 17.16
N MET A 231 5.54 -22.27 16.51
CA MET A 231 5.60 -22.13 15.04
C MET A 231 4.81 -23.21 14.31
N ARG A 232 4.67 -24.39 14.93
CA ARG A 232 3.84 -25.49 14.43
C ARG A 232 2.35 -25.13 14.47
N ASP A 233 1.90 -24.58 15.60
CA ASP A 233 0.49 -24.22 15.78
C ASP A 233 0.11 -23.03 14.90
N ILE A 234 0.95 -22.00 14.81
CA ILE A 234 0.74 -20.87 13.89
C ILE A 234 0.72 -21.36 12.43
N SER A 235 1.69 -22.18 12.03
CA SER A 235 1.72 -22.74 10.68
C SER A 235 0.44 -23.52 10.36
N ALA A 236 -0.07 -24.32 11.30
CA ALA A 236 -1.29 -25.10 11.12
C ALA A 236 -2.55 -24.22 11.10
N GLY A 237 -2.65 -23.24 12.02
CA GLY A 237 -3.76 -22.29 12.10
C GLY A 237 -3.85 -21.34 10.91
N CYS A 238 -2.74 -21.09 10.21
CA CYS A 238 -2.72 -20.36 8.95
C CYS A 238 -2.84 -21.26 7.71
N GLY A 239 -3.18 -22.55 7.86
CA GLY A 239 -3.46 -23.43 6.71
C GLY A 239 -2.24 -23.85 5.89
N PHE A 240 -1.01 -23.69 6.41
CA PHE A 240 0.19 -24.21 5.74
C PHE A 240 0.31 -25.73 5.95
N SER A 241 0.87 -26.42 4.95
CA SER A 241 1.11 -27.88 4.99
C SER A 241 2.09 -28.28 6.08
N ASP A 242 3.11 -27.45 6.28
CA ASP A 242 4.21 -27.68 7.20
C ASP A 242 4.97 -26.38 7.53
N VAL A 243 5.74 -26.42 8.62
CA VAL A 243 6.50 -25.27 9.15
C VAL A 243 7.59 -24.81 8.18
N LYS A 244 8.16 -25.70 7.37
CA LYS A 244 9.23 -25.35 6.42
C LYS A 244 8.66 -24.51 5.28
N TYR A 245 7.49 -24.88 4.75
CA TYR A 245 6.80 -24.09 3.74
C TYR A 245 6.34 -22.74 4.28
N PHE A 246 5.72 -22.73 5.47
CA PHE A 246 5.37 -21.50 6.18
C PHE A 246 6.57 -20.57 6.34
N THR A 247 7.69 -21.08 6.86
CA THR A 247 8.91 -20.29 7.08
C THR A 247 9.42 -19.69 5.78
N ARG A 248 9.44 -20.46 4.68
CA ARG A 248 9.83 -19.95 3.36
C ARG A 248 8.93 -18.80 2.92
N CYS A 249 7.61 -18.99 2.92
CA CYS A 249 6.67 -17.93 2.52
C CYS A 249 6.77 -16.69 3.40
N PHE A 250 7.00 -16.87 4.71
CA PHE A 250 7.18 -15.76 5.63
C PHE A 250 8.49 -15.01 5.36
N VAL A 251 9.59 -15.72 5.12
CA VAL A 251 10.88 -15.12 4.74
C VAL A 251 10.76 -14.39 3.40
N ASP A 252 10.05 -14.95 2.42
CA ASP A 252 9.85 -14.27 1.15
C ASP A 252 9.20 -12.90 1.38
N TRP A 253 8.21 -12.82 2.28
CA TRP A 253 7.46 -11.59 2.61
C TRP A 253 8.22 -10.60 3.49
N PHE A 254 8.72 -11.07 4.63
CA PHE A 254 9.28 -10.23 5.69
C PHE A 254 10.82 -10.16 5.65
N ALA A 255 11.47 -10.95 4.79
CA ALA A 255 12.92 -11.16 4.71
C ALA A 255 13.57 -11.58 6.04
N GLN A 256 12.78 -12.16 6.93
CA GLN A 256 13.17 -12.66 8.25
C GLN A 256 12.39 -13.94 8.54
N THR A 257 12.93 -14.84 9.34
CA THR A 257 12.17 -16.01 9.79
C THR A 257 11.06 -15.59 10.77
N PRO A 258 9.97 -16.37 10.89
CA PRO A 258 8.91 -16.11 11.87
C PRO A 258 9.42 -15.93 13.32
N ALA A 259 10.43 -16.71 13.71
CA ALA A 259 11.02 -16.67 15.04
C ALA A 259 11.84 -15.40 15.28
N GLU A 260 12.64 -14.98 14.28
CA GLU A 260 13.36 -13.71 14.31
C GLU A 260 12.37 -12.54 14.36
N TYR A 261 11.32 -12.57 13.54
CA TYR A 261 10.30 -11.53 13.49
C TYR A 261 9.60 -11.34 14.85
N ARG A 262 9.18 -12.46 15.48
CA ARG A 262 8.60 -12.43 16.83
C ARG A 262 9.57 -11.80 17.83
N THR A 263 10.82 -12.24 17.82
CA THR A 263 11.83 -11.78 18.77
C THR A 263 12.13 -10.29 18.60
N ALA A 264 12.31 -9.83 17.36
CA ALA A 264 12.62 -8.45 17.02
C ALA A 264 11.51 -7.47 17.41
N ASN A 265 10.25 -7.91 17.33
CA ASN A 265 9.09 -7.04 17.59
C ASN A 265 8.54 -7.15 19.02
N ARG A 266 8.95 -8.13 19.84
CA ARG A 266 8.39 -8.36 21.18
C ARG A 266 8.47 -7.12 22.08
N ALA A 267 9.62 -6.44 22.08
CA ALA A 267 9.80 -5.21 22.87
C ALA A 267 8.89 -4.07 22.38
N ALA A 268 8.63 -4.00 21.06
CA ALA A 268 7.75 -2.99 20.49
C ALA A 268 6.27 -3.27 20.79
N VAL A 269 5.85 -4.54 20.88
CA VAL A 269 4.49 -4.90 21.30
C VAL A 269 4.26 -4.56 22.78
N GLN A 270 5.27 -4.80 23.62
CA GLN A 270 5.18 -4.66 25.08
C GLN A 270 5.43 -3.23 25.59
N ARG A 271 5.92 -2.31 24.75
CA ARG A 271 6.14 -0.92 25.17
C ARG A 271 4.80 -0.20 25.41
N ASP A 272 4.82 0.81 26.25
CA ASP A 272 3.65 1.67 26.46
C ASP A 272 3.53 2.72 25.35
N ASN A 273 2.29 3.13 25.09
CA ASN A 273 1.99 4.31 24.29
C ASN A 273 2.41 5.57 25.05
N ASP A 274 3.02 6.51 24.34
CA ASP A 274 3.34 7.85 24.82
C ASP A 274 2.64 8.87 23.92
N ILE A 275 1.41 9.16 24.30
CA ILE A 275 0.44 9.94 23.54
C ILE A 275 -0.18 10.94 24.50
N ALA A 276 -0.15 12.22 24.15
CA ALA A 276 -0.75 13.29 24.94
C ALA A 276 -1.94 13.92 24.20
N PRO A 277 -3.04 14.23 24.91
CA PRO A 277 -4.18 14.90 24.29
C PRO A 277 -3.79 16.30 23.82
N VAL A 278 -4.39 16.75 22.71
CA VAL A 278 -4.20 18.10 22.18
C VAL A 278 -5.44 18.94 22.45
N PRO A 279 -5.29 20.17 22.98
CA PRO A 279 -6.43 21.07 23.21
C PRO A 279 -7.28 21.32 21.96
N ASP A 280 -8.59 21.45 22.16
CA ASP A 280 -9.57 21.65 21.08
C ASP A 280 -9.34 22.95 20.29
N ASP A 281 -8.86 24.01 20.94
CA ASP A 281 -8.56 25.29 20.30
C ASP A 281 -7.36 25.19 19.36
N VAL A 282 -6.29 24.50 19.79
CA VAL A 282 -5.12 24.19 18.95
C VAL A 282 -5.54 23.35 17.75
N THR A 283 -6.37 22.33 17.98
CA THR A 283 -6.93 21.48 16.90
C THR A 283 -7.74 22.30 15.90
N ALA A 284 -8.65 23.14 16.38
CA ALA A 284 -9.49 24.00 15.53
C ALA A 284 -8.66 25.01 14.72
N ASP A 285 -7.59 25.56 15.29
CA ASP A 285 -6.65 26.43 14.59
C ASP A 285 -5.92 25.70 13.45
N LEU A 286 -5.42 24.49 13.71
CA LEU A 286 -4.74 23.69 12.70
C LEU A 286 -5.70 23.30 11.56
N ILE A 287 -6.93 22.90 11.87
CA ILE A 287 -7.96 22.61 10.85
C ILE A 287 -8.20 23.85 9.97
N ARG A 288 -8.33 25.05 10.56
CA ARG A 288 -8.48 26.30 9.79
C ARG A 288 -7.29 26.58 8.88
N GLN A 289 -6.07 26.31 9.34
CA GLN A 289 -4.86 26.47 8.52
C GLN A 289 -4.83 25.49 7.34
N HIS A 290 -5.16 24.22 7.58
CA HIS A 290 -5.21 23.20 6.53
C HIS A 290 -6.29 23.47 5.49
N ARG A 291 -7.49 23.89 5.90
CA ARG A 291 -8.57 24.28 4.97
C ARG A 291 -8.14 25.40 4.00
N ARG A 292 -7.26 26.33 4.43
CA ARG A 292 -6.69 27.37 3.55
C ARG A 292 -5.69 26.79 2.53
N ARG A 293 -4.93 25.75 2.90
CA ARG A 293 -3.94 25.10 2.02
C ARG A 293 -4.57 24.17 0.98
N VAL A 294 -5.67 23.49 1.33
CA VAL A 294 -6.40 22.58 0.41
C VAL A 294 -6.80 23.28 -0.89
N ALA A 295 -7.05 24.59 -0.86
CA ALA A 295 -7.38 25.38 -2.05
C ALA A 295 -6.20 25.57 -3.04
N SER A 296 -4.94 25.37 -2.62
CA SER A 296 -3.73 25.65 -3.40
C SER A 296 -2.58 24.65 -3.11
N PRO A 297 -2.66 23.38 -3.54
CA PRO A 297 -1.63 22.38 -3.28
C PRO A 297 -0.34 22.64 -4.07
N SER A 298 0.81 22.72 -3.38
CA SER A 298 2.13 22.96 -3.98
C SER A 298 3.09 21.77 -3.92
N ASP A 299 2.76 20.71 -3.18
CA ASP A 299 3.72 19.68 -2.77
C ASP A 299 4.13 18.73 -3.91
N ALA A 300 5.36 18.21 -3.83
CA ALA A 300 5.89 17.23 -4.77
C ALA A 300 5.26 15.83 -4.54
N PRO A 301 5.10 14.99 -5.59
CA PRO A 301 4.62 13.61 -5.45
C PRO A 301 5.58 12.75 -4.62
N ARG A 302 5.05 11.82 -3.81
CA ARG A 302 5.79 10.82 -3.01
C ARG A 302 5.24 9.42 -3.34
N LEU A 303 5.97 8.35 -3.05
CA LEU A 303 5.56 6.98 -3.39
C LEU A 303 4.42 6.50 -2.51
N SER A 304 3.45 5.81 -3.11
CA SER A 304 2.52 4.93 -2.40
C SER A 304 3.26 3.89 -1.54
N ILE A 305 2.80 3.60 -0.32
CA ILE A 305 3.34 2.53 0.52
C ILE A 305 2.49 1.27 0.47
N THR A 306 1.19 1.40 0.20
CA THR A 306 0.26 0.26 0.10
C THR A 306 0.73 -0.82 -0.90
N PRO A 307 1.32 -0.50 -2.07
CA PRO A 307 1.90 -1.49 -3.00
C PRO A 307 3.20 -2.10 -2.47
N ILE A 308 3.88 -1.40 -1.57
CA ILE A 308 5.11 -1.85 -0.89
C ILE A 308 4.76 -2.86 0.20
N LEU A 309 3.56 -2.84 0.78
CA LEU A 309 3.08 -3.87 1.70
C LEU A 309 2.76 -5.19 0.99
N LEU A 310 2.61 -5.19 -0.33
CA LEU A 310 2.23 -6.36 -1.14
C LEU A 310 3.38 -6.88 -1.99
N LYS A 311 4.61 -6.71 -1.49
CA LYS A 311 5.92 -6.97 -2.12
C LYS A 311 6.07 -8.23 -2.97
N ASN A 312 5.20 -9.24 -2.83
CA ASN A 312 5.35 -10.55 -3.49
C ASN A 312 4.12 -11.10 -4.22
N VAL A 313 3.06 -10.32 -4.44
CA VAL A 313 1.80 -10.95 -4.85
C VAL A 313 1.69 -11.24 -6.36
N GLY A 314 2.62 -10.76 -7.20
CA GLY A 314 2.71 -11.11 -8.63
C GLY A 314 4.15 -11.32 -9.10
N SER A 315 4.37 -12.17 -10.09
CA SER A 315 5.68 -12.21 -10.78
C SER A 315 5.82 -10.95 -11.64
N GLY A 316 7.00 -10.32 -11.67
CA GLY A 316 7.25 -9.16 -12.52
C GLY A 316 6.87 -9.42 -13.98
N ALA A 317 7.08 -10.66 -14.46
CA ALA A 317 6.69 -11.13 -15.79
C ALA A 317 5.18 -11.02 -16.09
N ASP A 318 4.30 -11.20 -15.09
CA ASP A 318 2.85 -11.15 -15.29
C ASP A 318 2.34 -9.70 -15.42
N LEU A 319 2.98 -8.74 -14.75
CA LEU A 319 2.71 -7.31 -14.93
C LEU A 319 3.09 -6.86 -16.35
N PHE A 320 4.27 -7.29 -16.83
CA PHE A 320 4.75 -6.95 -18.17
C PHE A 320 3.96 -7.64 -19.30
N ALA A 321 3.50 -8.88 -19.10
CA ALA A 321 2.62 -9.58 -20.05
C ALA A 321 1.24 -8.91 -20.20
N LYS A 322 0.71 -8.34 -19.11
CA LYS A 322 -0.52 -7.53 -19.18
C LYS A 322 -0.32 -6.25 -19.98
N VAL A 323 0.80 -5.56 -19.78
CA VAL A 323 1.14 -4.33 -20.52
C VAL A 323 1.18 -4.57 -22.04
N THR A 324 1.77 -5.69 -22.46
CA THR A 324 1.82 -6.09 -23.88
C THR A 324 0.45 -6.44 -24.46
N SER A 325 -0.47 -7.01 -23.66
CA SER A 325 -1.82 -7.36 -24.11
C SER A 325 -2.71 -6.14 -24.47
N PHE A 326 -2.43 -4.95 -23.90
CA PHE A 326 -3.17 -3.72 -24.23
C PHE A 326 -2.97 -3.27 -25.70
N LYS A 327 -1.92 -3.75 -26.39
CA LYS A 327 -1.68 -3.46 -27.81
C LYS A 327 -2.74 -4.09 -28.72
N HIS A 328 -3.35 -5.21 -28.32
CA HIS A 328 -4.24 -5.98 -29.21
C HIS A 328 -5.73 -5.58 -29.14
N THR A 329 -6.14 -4.80 -28.13
CA THR A 329 -7.55 -4.37 -27.97
C THR A 329 -7.84 -2.94 -28.44
N ARG A 330 -6.86 -2.22 -28.99
CA ARG A 330 -6.97 -0.80 -29.37
C ARG A 330 -7.12 -0.55 -30.88
N SER A 331 -7.63 -1.53 -31.63
CA SER A 331 -8.06 -1.35 -33.01
C SER A 331 -9.54 -0.96 -33.04
N GLU A 332 -9.86 0.29 -32.74
CA GLU A 332 -11.04 1.02 -33.25
C GLU A 332 -10.97 2.47 -32.75
N THR A 333 -10.61 3.38 -33.65
CA THR A 333 -10.52 4.83 -33.42
C THR A 333 -11.89 5.51 -33.56
N PRO A 334 -12.28 6.41 -32.63
CA PRO A 334 -13.16 7.51 -32.97
C PRO A 334 -12.34 8.81 -33.11
N ASP A 335 -12.39 9.41 -34.29
CA ASP A 335 -11.86 10.73 -34.62
C ASP A 335 -12.40 11.80 -33.65
N GLY A 336 -11.50 12.42 -32.89
CA GLY A 336 -11.77 13.59 -32.06
C GLY A 336 -10.52 14.47 -31.96
N PRO A 337 -10.67 15.81 -31.93
CA PRO A 337 -9.52 16.72 -32.00
C PRO A 337 -8.61 16.57 -30.77
N PRO A 338 -7.29 16.76 -30.91
CA PRO A 338 -6.35 16.55 -29.82
C PRO A 338 -6.61 17.56 -28.69
N ALA A 339 -6.99 17.05 -27.52
CA ALA A 339 -7.10 17.84 -26.31
C ALA A 339 -5.74 18.48 -25.97
N ARG A 340 -5.73 19.78 -25.64
CA ARG A 340 -4.54 20.53 -25.19
C ARG A 340 -3.82 19.75 -24.09
N ARG A 341 -2.54 19.39 -24.33
CA ARG A 341 -1.61 18.85 -23.33
C ARG A 341 -1.36 19.92 -22.26
N THR A 342 -2.15 19.90 -21.20
CA THR A 342 -1.75 20.49 -19.92
C THR A 342 -0.60 19.65 -19.38
N GLU A 343 0.51 20.28 -19.00
CA GLU A 343 1.68 19.62 -18.44
C GLU A 343 1.26 18.79 -17.22
N ARG A 344 1.12 17.48 -17.43
CA ARG A 344 0.77 16.51 -16.40
C ARG A 344 1.98 16.37 -15.47
N ARG A 345 1.82 16.70 -14.19
CA ARG A 345 2.80 16.28 -13.17
C ARG A 345 2.70 14.76 -13.02
N PRO A 346 3.78 14.00 -13.25
CA PRO A 346 3.66 12.57 -13.39
C PRO A 346 3.54 11.82 -12.06
N HIS A 347 2.66 10.81 -12.03
CA HIS A 347 2.60 9.81 -10.98
C HIS A 347 3.69 8.76 -11.21
N LEU A 348 4.43 8.42 -10.14
CA LEU A 348 5.43 7.35 -10.10
C LEU A 348 4.80 5.98 -9.84
N LEU A 349 4.89 5.07 -10.82
CA LEU A 349 4.54 3.65 -10.64
C LEU A 349 5.79 2.86 -10.21
N PRO A 350 5.92 2.38 -8.97
CA PRO A 350 7.05 1.56 -8.58
C PRO A 350 7.05 0.21 -9.32
N LEU A 351 8.15 -0.11 -9.98
CA LEU A 351 8.41 -1.38 -10.66
C LEU A 351 9.72 -1.94 -10.11
N ARG A 352 9.67 -3.10 -9.46
CA ARG A 352 10.88 -3.76 -8.97
C ARG A 352 11.66 -4.34 -10.14
N ILE A 353 12.95 -3.99 -10.22
CA ILE A 353 13.86 -4.47 -11.26
C ILE A 353 14.94 -5.30 -10.60
N GLY A 354 15.00 -6.58 -10.97
CA GLY A 354 16.12 -7.47 -10.71
C GLY A 354 16.86 -7.83 -11.99
N PRO A 355 17.87 -8.72 -11.91
CA PRO A 355 18.65 -9.14 -13.07
C PRO A 355 17.80 -9.82 -14.17
N ALA A 356 16.79 -10.60 -13.77
CA ALA A 356 15.95 -11.36 -14.69
C ALA A 356 15.08 -10.48 -15.61
N GLU A 357 14.74 -9.27 -15.17
CA GLU A 357 13.94 -8.31 -15.94
C GLU A 357 14.76 -7.60 -17.03
N LEU A 358 16.08 -7.51 -16.89
CA LEU A 358 16.97 -6.89 -17.88
C LEU A 358 17.32 -7.83 -19.04
N ASP A 359 17.50 -9.11 -18.75
CA ASP A 359 18.04 -10.10 -19.71
C ASP A 359 17.04 -10.50 -20.80
N ASN A 360 15.74 -10.33 -20.57
CA ASN A 360 14.68 -10.79 -21.47
C ASN A 360 14.10 -9.69 -22.39
N GLY A 361 14.63 -8.46 -22.35
CA GLY A 361 14.13 -7.33 -23.17
C GLY A 361 12.71 -6.86 -22.84
N ALA A 362 12.03 -7.48 -21.87
CA ALA A 362 10.67 -7.17 -21.46
C ALA A 362 10.53 -5.75 -20.87
N LEU A 363 11.58 -5.26 -20.20
CA LEU A 363 11.63 -3.92 -19.66
C LEU A 363 11.60 -2.85 -20.77
N LEU A 364 12.38 -3.03 -21.84
CA LEU A 364 12.48 -2.08 -22.97
C LEU A 364 11.12 -1.87 -23.66
N GLY A 365 10.43 -2.96 -24.00
CA GLY A 365 9.09 -2.87 -24.62
C GLY A 365 8.01 -2.28 -23.70
N SER A 366 8.25 -2.29 -22.38
CA SER A 366 7.32 -1.77 -21.36
C SER A 366 7.55 -0.28 -21.10
N LEU A 367 8.81 0.18 -21.10
CA LEU A 367 9.18 1.59 -20.90
C LEU A 367 8.59 2.51 -21.99
N GLU A 368 8.64 2.09 -23.26
CA GLU A 368 7.96 2.80 -24.36
C GLU A 368 6.45 2.89 -24.13
N SER A 369 5.85 1.80 -23.64
CA SER A 369 4.40 1.72 -23.39
C SER A 369 3.95 2.62 -22.23
N PHE A 370 4.81 2.86 -21.21
CA PHE A 370 4.52 3.80 -20.13
C PHE A 370 4.51 5.25 -20.60
N VAL A 371 5.46 5.62 -21.46
CA VAL A 371 5.54 6.94 -22.08
C VAL A 371 4.28 7.20 -22.94
N ASP A 372 3.85 6.20 -23.72
CA ASP A 372 2.63 6.28 -24.54
C ASP A 372 1.34 6.34 -23.71
N ALA A 373 1.32 5.73 -22.52
CA ALA A 373 0.19 5.77 -21.58
C ALA A 373 0.14 7.05 -20.72
N GLY A 374 1.20 7.87 -20.74
CA GLY A 374 1.30 9.08 -19.91
C GLY A 374 1.48 8.79 -18.42
N VAL A 375 2.13 7.67 -18.08
CA VAL A 375 2.52 7.26 -16.73
C VAL A 375 4.04 7.37 -16.61
N SER A 376 4.57 7.85 -15.47
CA SER A 376 6.02 7.80 -15.23
C SER A 376 6.38 6.56 -14.41
N PRO A 377 7.14 5.62 -14.97
CA PRO A 377 7.64 4.49 -14.20
C PRO A 377 8.71 4.97 -13.20
N CYS A 378 8.69 4.38 -12.02
CA CYS A 378 9.73 4.48 -11.00
C CYS A 378 10.35 3.09 -10.85
N LEU A 379 11.61 2.95 -11.22
CA LEU A 379 12.31 1.66 -11.23
C LEU A 379 12.97 1.46 -9.87
N VAL A 380 12.47 0.52 -9.09
CA VAL A 380 12.94 0.23 -7.73
C VAL A 380 13.95 -0.91 -7.80
N VAL A 381 15.20 -0.61 -7.48
CA VAL A 381 16.30 -1.58 -7.40
C VAL A 381 16.59 -1.86 -5.93
N GLU A 382 16.57 -3.14 -5.53
CA GLU A 382 16.99 -3.52 -4.17
C GLU A 382 18.53 -3.59 -4.08
N TYR A 383 19.08 -2.99 -3.02
CA TYR A 383 20.50 -3.04 -2.72
C TYR A 383 20.88 -4.44 -2.24
N ALA A 384 21.63 -5.15 -3.07
CA ALA A 384 22.09 -6.52 -2.83
C ALA A 384 23.62 -6.61 -2.72
N GLY A 385 24.26 -5.53 -2.27
CA GLY A 385 25.72 -5.35 -2.25
C GLY A 385 26.20 -4.44 -3.38
N ARG A 386 27.37 -3.81 -3.19
CA ARG A 386 27.85 -2.73 -4.07
C ARG A 386 27.99 -3.16 -5.53
N GLU A 387 28.66 -4.29 -5.78
CA GLU A 387 29.01 -4.72 -7.14
C GLU A 387 27.78 -5.17 -7.94
N SER A 388 26.96 -6.06 -7.37
CA SER A 388 25.71 -6.55 -7.98
C SER A 388 24.73 -5.42 -8.27
N THR A 389 24.55 -4.51 -7.31
CA THR A 389 23.67 -3.35 -7.47
C THR A 389 24.20 -2.39 -8.54
N ALA A 390 25.52 -2.14 -8.58
CA ALA A 390 26.13 -1.29 -9.59
C ALA A 390 25.91 -1.85 -11.01
N THR A 391 26.18 -3.14 -11.22
CA THR A 391 25.95 -3.79 -12.52
C THR A 391 24.51 -3.64 -12.97
N LEU A 392 23.56 -3.85 -12.06
CA LEU A 392 22.13 -3.77 -12.35
C LEU A 392 21.70 -2.34 -12.70
N VAL A 393 22.11 -1.35 -11.91
CA VAL A 393 21.76 0.06 -12.13
C VAL A 393 22.44 0.61 -13.39
N ASP A 394 23.69 0.22 -13.68
CA ASP A 394 24.39 0.62 -14.90
C ASP A 394 23.67 0.10 -16.16
N ALA A 395 23.29 -1.18 -16.15
CA ALA A 395 22.54 -1.80 -17.23
C ALA A 395 21.16 -1.14 -17.43
N LEU A 396 20.48 -0.84 -16.33
CA LEU A 396 19.20 -0.12 -16.32
C LEU A 396 19.33 1.29 -16.91
N ALA A 397 20.35 2.03 -16.48
CA ALA A 397 20.63 3.38 -16.97
C ALA A 397 21.00 3.39 -18.45
N GLN A 398 21.71 2.37 -18.94
CA GLN A 398 22.00 2.20 -20.37
C GLN A 398 20.73 1.94 -21.17
N GLN A 399 19.88 1.00 -20.73
CA GLN A 399 18.62 0.70 -21.40
C GLN A 399 17.67 1.93 -21.46
N LEU A 400 17.61 2.73 -20.39
CA LEU A 400 16.81 3.96 -20.37
C LEU A 400 17.30 4.99 -21.40
N ARG A 401 18.62 5.14 -21.56
CA ARG A 401 19.21 6.01 -22.59
C ARG A 401 18.91 5.50 -23.98
N ASP A 402 19.05 4.20 -24.23
CA ASP A 402 18.88 3.61 -25.54
C ASP A 402 17.44 3.78 -26.07
N VAL A 403 16.44 3.78 -25.18
CA VAL A 403 15.02 3.96 -25.51
C VAL A 403 14.59 5.45 -25.48
N GLY A 404 15.44 6.34 -24.95
CA GLY A 404 15.08 7.75 -24.75
C GLY A 404 13.93 7.96 -23.76
N ALA A 405 13.70 6.99 -22.86
CA ALA A 405 12.66 7.04 -21.84
C ALA A 405 13.20 7.64 -20.54
N GLY A 406 12.52 8.65 -20.01
CA GLY A 406 12.79 9.17 -18.67
C GLY A 406 12.10 8.31 -17.61
N ALA A 407 12.88 7.72 -16.70
CA ALA A 407 12.37 7.03 -15.53
C ALA A 407 13.18 7.43 -14.29
N GLN A 408 12.52 7.55 -13.15
CA GLN A 408 13.23 7.69 -11.89
C GLN A 408 13.74 6.33 -11.44
N ILE A 409 14.99 6.25 -10.99
CA ILE A 409 15.54 5.03 -10.40
C ILE A 409 15.61 5.25 -8.89
N TRP A 410 14.99 4.34 -8.13
CA TRP A 410 15.03 4.36 -6.68
C TRP A 410 15.86 3.18 -6.20
N LEU A 411 16.91 3.45 -5.43
CA LEU A 411 17.77 2.44 -4.84
C LEU A 411 17.32 2.16 -3.40
N ALA A 412 16.56 1.09 -3.23
CA ALA A 412 16.02 0.64 -1.96
C ALA A 412 17.08 -0.16 -1.19
N TYR A 413 17.48 0.28 0.01
CA TYR A 413 18.51 -0.39 0.83
C TYR A 413 18.06 -0.56 2.26
N ARG A 414 18.62 -1.54 2.98
CA ARG A 414 18.26 -1.85 4.36
C ARG A 414 19.35 -1.50 5.35
N GLY A 415 18.94 -0.97 6.50
CA GLY A 415 19.82 -0.61 7.61
C GLY A 415 20.75 0.58 7.35
N ALA A 416 20.96 1.40 8.37
CA ALA A 416 21.78 2.61 8.27
C ALA A 416 23.25 2.33 7.89
N HIS A 417 23.76 1.11 8.15
CA HIS A 417 25.12 0.70 7.83
C HIS A 417 25.40 0.66 6.32
N ALA A 418 24.38 0.45 5.48
CA ALA A 418 24.53 0.42 4.02
C ALA A 418 24.55 1.83 3.40
N ARG A 419 24.21 2.88 4.17
CA ARG A 419 24.02 4.25 3.66
C ARG A 419 25.23 4.79 2.90
N ALA A 420 26.42 4.68 3.47
CA ALA A 420 27.64 5.21 2.86
C ALA A 420 27.92 4.53 1.51
N ALA A 421 27.74 3.21 1.43
CA ALA A 421 27.95 2.47 0.19
C ALA A 421 26.89 2.78 -0.88
N VAL A 422 25.67 3.13 -0.45
CA VAL A 422 24.57 3.55 -1.33
C VAL A 422 24.81 4.97 -1.87
N ASP A 423 25.19 5.92 -1.02
CA ASP A 423 25.48 7.30 -1.43
C ASP A 423 26.67 7.34 -2.42
N ASP A 424 27.70 6.53 -2.18
CA ASP A 424 28.82 6.32 -3.11
C ASP A 424 28.32 5.79 -4.46
N LEU A 425 27.42 4.82 -4.45
CA LEU A 425 26.88 4.21 -5.67
C LEU A 425 26.03 5.21 -6.46
N VAL A 426 25.14 5.95 -5.78
CA VAL A 426 24.33 7.01 -6.39
C VAL A 426 25.22 8.04 -7.08
N THR A 427 26.28 8.49 -6.40
CA THR A 427 27.25 9.45 -6.95
C THR A 427 27.94 8.90 -8.20
N GLN A 428 28.35 7.62 -8.19
CA GLN A 428 29.01 6.98 -9.32
C GLN A 428 28.09 6.81 -10.53
N VAL A 429 26.84 6.39 -10.30
CA VAL A 429 25.85 6.23 -11.36
C VAL A 429 25.54 7.58 -11.99
N PHE A 430 25.31 8.63 -11.18
CA PHE A 430 25.07 9.96 -11.69
C PHE A 430 26.25 10.47 -12.54
N ALA A 431 27.49 10.32 -12.06
CA ALA A 431 28.68 10.74 -12.79
C ALA A 431 28.87 9.99 -14.13
N ARG A 432 28.51 8.70 -14.19
CA ARG A 432 28.70 7.86 -15.37
C ARG A 432 27.57 8.00 -16.40
N HIS A 433 26.35 8.19 -15.92
CA HIS A 433 25.14 8.01 -16.71
C HIS A 433 24.24 9.24 -16.77
N GLY A 434 24.46 10.24 -15.91
CA GLY A 434 23.61 11.43 -15.79
C GLY A 434 22.19 11.10 -15.29
N VAL A 435 21.98 9.91 -14.75
CA VAL A 435 20.68 9.45 -14.22
C VAL A 435 20.65 9.70 -12.73
N ASP A 436 19.60 10.38 -12.28
CA ASP A 436 19.36 10.63 -10.87
C ASP A 436 18.82 9.35 -10.20
N VAL A 437 19.54 8.86 -9.21
CA VAL A 437 19.18 7.68 -8.43
C VAL A 437 18.83 8.13 -7.02
N GLN A 438 17.58 7.95 -6.63
CA GLN A 438 17.13 8.34 -5.31
C GLN A 438 17.38 7.21 -4.31
N PRO A 439 18.23 7.39 -3.28
CA PRO A 439 18.41 6.39 -2.24
C PRO A 439 17.19 6.36 -1.32
N VAL A 440 16.63 5.16 -1.11
CA VAL A 440 15.45 4.93 -0.27
C VAL A 440 15.80 3.92 0.82
N LEU A 441 15.85 4.36 2.08
CA LEU A 441 16.04 3.46 3.21
C LEU A 441 14.75 2.68 3.45
N MET A 442 14.76 1.40 3.14
CA MET A 442 13.73 0.43 3.53
C MET A 442 14.16 -0.18 4.87
N GLY A 443 13.25 -0.21 5.84
CA GLY A 443 13.52 -0.71 7.20
C GLY A 443 14.20 -2.07 7.23
#